data_AF-A0A972MKC4-F1
#
_entry.id   AF-A0A972MKC4-F1
#
_cell.length_a   1.000
_cell.length_b   1.000
_cell.length_c   1.000
_cell.angle_alpha   90.00
_cell.angle_beta   90.00
_cell.angle_gamma   90.00
#
_symmetry.space_group_name_H-M   'P 1'
#
loop_
_entity.id
_entity.type
_entity.pdbx_description
1 polymer ?
#
loop_
_entity_poly.entity_id
_entity_poly.type
_entity_poly.pdbx_seq_one_letter_code
_entity_poly.pdbx_strand_id
1 'polypeptide(L)'
;MKWTPKQIEKYNRQKYISFLEKITKNLFKMFRDKTISQDIFTKRFFELKVQLNRLPEVVLSSQYHREMQNYIDNLYMELKGDFDLNSVRELNMTNLNRIQKLKNRASYRRDKHKGSVDREVWN
;
A
#
# COMPACT_ATOMS: atom_id res chain seq x y z
N MET A 1 -30.45 8.67 8.85
CA MET A 1 -29.43 8.55 9.91
C MET A 1 -28.17 9.30 9.47
N LYS A 2 -27.77 10.38 10.14
CA LYS A 2 -26.55 11.13 9.80
C LYS A 2 -25.35 10.46 10.46
N TRP A 3 -24.27 10.24 9.71
CA TRP A 3 -23.05 9.65 10.26
C TRP A 3 -22.35 10.64 11.19
N THR A 4 -21.74 10.13 12.26
CA THR A 4 -20.92 10.96 13.15
C THR A 4 -19.58 11.30 12.50
N PRO A 5 -18.91 12.39 12.91
CA PRO A 5 -17.58 12.73 12.40
C PRO A 5 -16.57 11.58 12.54
N LYS A 6 -16.61 10.85 13.66
CA LYS A 6 -15.76 9.66 13.90
C LYS A 6 -16.02 8.53 12.91
N GLN A 7 -17.29 8.31 12.53
CA GLN A 7 -17.65 7.30 11.53
C GLN A 7 -17.14 7.70 10.13
N ILE A 8 -17.28 8.99 9.78
CA ILE A 8 -16.78 9.54 8.51
C ILE A 8 -15.25 9.40 8.44
N GLU A 9 -14.53 9.79 9.50
CA GLU A 9 -13.07 9.68 9.56
C GLU A 9 -12.61 8.23 9.43
N LYS A 10 -13.24 7.30 10.16
CA LYS A 10 -12.96 5.87 10.06
C LYS A 10 -13.19 5.35 8.64
N TYR A 11 -14.29 5.74 8.01
CA TYR A 11 -14.61 5.36 6.64
C TYR A 11 -13.56 5.88 5.64
N ASN A 12 -13.21 7.16 5.72
CA ASN A 12 -12.21 7.78 4.85
C ASN A 12 -10.85 7.10 5.01
N ARG A 13 -10.43 6.85 6.26
CA ARG A 13 -9.18 6.13 6.55
C ARG A 13 -9.18 4.73 5.95
N GLN A 14 -10.25 3.97 6.12
CA GLN A 14 -10.34 2.63 5.56
C GLN A 14 -10.32 2.65 4.02
N LYS A 15 -11.07 3.57 3.41
CA LYS A 15 -11.10 3.77 1.96
C LYS A 15 -9.72 4.10 1.41
N TYR A 16 -8.99 5.00 2.07
CA TYR A 16 -7.63 5.38 1.70
C TYR A 16 -6.67 4.19 1.80
N ILE A 17 -6.67 3.47 2.92
CA ILE A 17 -5.82 2.28 3.13
C ILE A 17 -6.10 1.21 2.05
N SER A 18 -7.37 0.90 1.80
CA SER A 18 -7.74 -0.07 0.78
C SER A 18 -7.31 0.37 -0.62
N PHE A 19 -7.26 1.67 -0.89
CA PHE A 19 -6.76 2.20 -2.15
C PHE A 19 -5.23 2.09 -2.26
N LEU A 20 -4.48 2.34 -1.19
CA LEU A 20 -3.03 2.07 -1.15
C LEU A 20 -2.72 0.58 -1.42
N GLU A 21 -3.47 -0.34 -0.79
CA GLU A 21 -3.33 -1.78 -1.03
C GLU A 21 -3.67 -2.16 -2.48
N LYS A 22 -4.69 -1.52 -3.09
CA LYS A 22 -5.03 -1.70 -4.50
C LYS A 22 -3.87 -1.27 -5.40
N ILE A 23 -3.27 -0.11 -5.17
CA ILE A 23 -2.17 0.41 -5.99
C ILE A 23 -0.97 -0.53 -5.89
N THR A 24 -0.52 -0.84 -4.68
CA THR A 24 0.64 -1.72 -4.47
C THR A 24 0.44 -3.10 -5.09
N LYS A 25 -0.77 -3.69 -4.99
CA LYS A 25 -1.10 -4.96 -5.66
C LYS A 25 -1.04 -4.85 -7.19
N ASN A 26 -1.48 -3.73 -7.76
CA ASN A 26 -1.37 -3.49 -9.20
C ASN A 26 0.08 -3.34 -9.63
N LEU A 27 0.89 -2.58 -8.89
CA LEU A 27 2.32 -2.44 -9.15
C LEU A 27 3.03 -3.80 -9.13
N PHE A 28 2.76 -4.65 -8.14
CA PHE A 28 3.27 -6.03 -8.12
C PHE A 28 2.96 -6.82 -9.40
N LYS A 29 1.72 -6.73 -9.88
CA LYS A 29 1.30 -7.42 -11.11
C LYS A 29 2.03 -6.85 -12.32
N MET A 30 2.02 -5.52 -12.47
CA MET A 30 2.61 -4.87 -13.65
C MET A 30 4.13 -5.01 -13.70
N PHE A 31 4.83 -4.95 -12.56
CA PHE A 31 6.27 -5.18 -12.52
C PHE A 31 6.67 -6.63 -12.84
N ARG A 32 5.80 -7.61 -12.60
CA ARG A 32 6.05 -9.02 -13.00
C ARG A 32 5.69 -9.30 -14.46
N ASP A 33 4.73 -8.56 -15.00
CA ASP A 33 4.31 -8.70 -16.39
C ASP A 33 5.41 -8.16 -17.32
N LYS A 34 6.09 -9.06 -18.04
CA LYS A 34 7.13 -8.68 -19.01
C LYS A 34 6.57 -8.16 -20.33
N THR A 35 5.26 -8.27 -20.55
CA THR A 35 4.61 -7.87 -21.81
C THR A 35 4.04 -6.45 -21.77
N ILE A 36 3.85 -5.87 -20.57
CA ILE A 36 3.38 -4.50 -20.42
C ILE A 36 4.43 -3.49 -20.90
N SER A 37 4.01 -2.57 -21.76
CA SER A 37 4.86 -1.45 -22.19
C SER A 37 4.97 -0.38 -21.11
N GLN A 38 6.03 0.42 -21.20
CA GLN A 38 6.27 1.55 -20.30
C GLN A 38 5.13 2.57 -20.33
N ASP A 39 4.57 2.88 -21.50
CA ASP A 39 3.44 3.79 -21.66
C ASP A 39 2.20 3.28 -20.90
N ILE A 40 1.82 2.02 -21.13
CA ILE A 40 0.65 1.41 -20.47
C ILE A 40 0.86 1.36 -18.96
N PHE A 41 2.06 1.00 -18.51
CA PHE A 41 2.43 1.00 -17.10
C PHE A 41 2.25 2.39 -16.47
N THR A 42 2.85 3.42 -17.09
CA THR A 42 2.87 4.79 -16.59
C THR A 42 1.47 5.36 -16.53
N LYS A 43 0.71 5.22 -17.63
CA LYS A 43 -0.68 5.67 -17.72
C LYS A 43 -1.53 5.07 -16.59
N ARG A 44 -1.49 3.75 -16.43
CA ARG A 44 -2.28 3.05 -15.39
C ARG A 44 -1.87 3.48 -13.99
N PHE A 45 -0.56 3.57 -13.72
CA PHE A 45 -0.08 3.98 -12.40
C PHE A 45 -0.45 5.43 -12.09
N PHE A 46 -0.30 6.34 -13.04
CA PHE A 46 -0.59 7.76 -12.86
C PHE A 46 -2.10 8.00 -12.67
N GLU A 47 -2.95 7.31 -13.44
CA GLU A 47 -4.41 7.34 -13.23
C GLU A 47 -4.80 6.91 -11.81
N LEU A 48 -4.16 5.85 -11.29
CA LEU A 48 -4.39 5.42 -9.91
C LEU A 48 -3.86 6.45 -8.91
N LYS A 49 -2.69 7.04 -9.13
CA LYS A 49 -2.14 8.08 -8.25
C LYS A 49 -3.06 9.31 -8.19
N VAL A 50 -3.61 9.75 -9.32
CA VAL A 50 -4.59 10.84 -9.39
C VAL A 50 -5.83 10.50 -8.58
N GLN A 51 -6.34 9.27 -8.68
CA GLN A 51 -7.48 8.83 -7.87
C GLN A 51 -7.18 8.81 -6.37
N LEU A 52 -5.96 8.40 -5.97
CA LEU A 52 -5.53 8.44 -4.57
C LEU A 52 -5.51 9.87 -4.05
N ASN A 53 -4.95 10.82 -4.81
CA ASN A 53 -4.83 12.23 -4.42
C ASN A 53 -6.19 12.93 -4.28
N ARG A 54 -7.26 12.38 -4.85
CA ARG A 54 -8.64 12.90 -4.70
C ARG A 54 -9.32 12.42 -3.43
N LEU A 55 -8.75 11.43 -2.74
CA LEU A 55 -9.29 10.98 -1.46
C LEU A 55 -8.98 12.00 -0.36
N PRO A 56 -9.84 12.12 0.67
CA PRO A 56 -9.54 12.96 1.82
C PRO A 56 -8.22 12.57 2.47
N GLU A 57 -7.47 13.55 2.95
CA GLU A 57 -6.28 13.32 3.74
C GLU A 57 -6.65 12.59 5.04
N VAL A 58 -5.83 11.61 5.43
CA VAL A 58 -6.06 10.78 6.61
C VAL A 58 -4.77 10.52 7.35
N VAL A 59 -4.87 10.37 8.67
CA VAL A 59 -3.73 9.97 9.50
C VAL A 59 -3.54 8.45 9.41
N LEU A 60 -2.34 8.04 8.98
CA LEU A 60 -1.93 6.64 8.91
C LEU A 60 -1.09 6.27 10.15
N SER A 61 -1.69 5.51 11.07
CA SER A 61 -1.04 5.12 12.34
C SER A 61 -0.05 3.95 12.19
N SER A 62 -0.25 3.07 11.22
CA SER A 62 0.62 1.91 10.99
C SER A 62 1.83 2.28 10.13
N GLN A 63 3.02 1.83 10.53
CA GLN A 63 4.23 1.93 9.71
C GLN A 63 4.00 1.31 8.32
N TYR A 64 3.34 0.16 8.25
CA TYR A 64 3.04 -0.51 6.97
C TYR A 64 2.26 0.42 6.01
N HIS A 65 1.27 1.16 6.50
CA HIS A 65 0.48 2.06 5.65
C HIS A 65 1.28 3.29 5.22
N ARG A 66 2.08 3.87 6.11
CA ARG A 66 2.97 5.00 5.79
C ARG A 66 4.02 4.61 4.74
N GLU A 67 4.62 3.44 4.87
CA GLU A 67 5.60 2.93 3.91
C GLU A 67 4.97 2.66 2.54
N MET A 68 3.72 2.19 2.47
CA MET A 68 3.00 2.09 1.20
C MET A 68 2.80 3.45 0.54
N GLN A 69 2.36 4.45 1.30
CA GLN A 69 2.17 5.81 0.79
C GLN A 69 3.48 6.40 0.29
N ASN A 70 4.52 6.39 1.12
CA ASN A 70 5.84 6.91 0.78
C ASN A 70 6.40 6.25 -0.48
N TYR A 71 6.27 4.92 -0.59
CA TYR A 71 6.71 4.20 -1.78
C TYR A 71 5.96 4.64 -3.04
N ILE A 72 4.63 4.77 -2.97
CA ILE A 72 3.82 5.23 -4.10
C ILE A 72 4.20 6.67 -4.49
N ASP A 73 4.41 7.55 -3.52
CA ASP A 73 4.77 8.95 -3.77
C ASP A 73 6.17 9.07 -4.38
N ASN A 74 7.15 8.34 -3.85
CA ASN A 74 8.51 8.31 -4.38
C ASN A 74 8.55 7.73 -5.79
N LEU A 75 7.88 6.61 -6.03
CA LEU A 75 7.78 6.02 -7.37
C LEU A 75 7.11 6.99 -8.35
N TYR A 76 6.06 7.69 -7.92
CA TYR A 76 5.42 8.70 -8.76
C TYR A 76 6.38 9.83 -9.16
N MET A 77 7.26 10.26 -8.25
CA MET A 77 8.27 11.28 -8.55
C MET A 77 9.38 10.74 -9.47
N GLU A 78 9.85 9.51 -9.23
CA GLU A 78 10.85 8.84 -10.06
C GLU A 78 10.37 8.70 -11.51
N LEU A 79 9.15 8.23 -11.72
CA LEU A 79 8.58 7.97 -13.04
C LEU A 79 8.12 9.23 -13.79
N LYS A 80 8.21 10.42 -13.18
CA LYS A 80 8.05 11.69 -13.92
C LYS A 80 9.28 12.04 -14.75
N GLY A 81 10.44 11.49 -14.40
CA GLY A 81 11.66 11.64 -15.17
C GLY A 81 11.73 10.65 -16.33
N ASP A 82 12.87 10.67 -17.03
CA ASP A 82 13.20 9.62 -17.97
C ASP A 82 13.59 8.34 -17.22
N PHE A 83 13.00 7.22 -17.59
CA PHE A 83 13.26 5.93 -16.97
C PHE A 83 13.08 4.80 -17.98
N ASP A 84 13.75 3.68 -17.74
CA ASP A 84 13.46 2.43 -18.42
C ASP A 84 12.72 1.49 -17.46
N LEU A 85 11.50 1.10 -17.83
CA LEU A 85 10.67 0.22 -17.03
C LEU A 85 11.39 -1.07 -16.67
N ASN A 86 12.16 -1.65 -17.61
CA ASN A 86 12.82 -2.93 -17.38
C ASN A 86 13.94 -2.84 -16.34
N SER A 87 14.72 -1.76 -16.39
CA SER A 87 15.78 -1.46 -15.43
C SER A 87 15.27 -1.26 -14.01
N VAL A 88 14.05 -0.73 -13.83
CA VAL A 88 13.51 -0.44 -12.48
C VAL A 88 12.72 -1.60 -11.86
N ARG A 89 12.40 -2.67 -12.61
CA ARG A 89 11.49 -3.75 -12.14
C ARG A 89 12.01 -4.45 -10.90
N GLU A 90 13.26 -4.90 -10.92
CA GLU A 90 13.81 -5.74 -9.86
C GLU A 90 13.93 -5.00 -8.52
N LEU A 91 14.45 -3.77 -8.59
CA LEU A 91 14.53 -2.89 -7.42
C LEU A 91 13.14 -2.62 -6.84
N ASN A 92 12.18 -2.28 -7.69
CA ASN A 92 10.81 -1.99 -7.24
C ASN A 92 10.10 -3.23 -6.69
N MET A 93 10.32 -4.40 -7.27
CA MET A 93 9.85 -5.67 -6.72
C MET A 93 10.43 -5.95 -5.33
N THR A 94 11.71 -5.65 -5.12
CA THR A 94 12.37 -5.78 -3.81
C THR A 94 11.78 -4.83 -2.78
N ASN A 95 11.56 -3.57 -3.15
CA ASN A 95 10.92 -2.56 -2.29
C ASN A 95 9.50 -2.98 -1.89
N LEU A 96 8.70 -3.41 -2.86
CA LEU A 96 7.35 -3.91 -2.64
C LEU A 96 7.34 -5.16 -1.73
N ASN A 97 8.29 -6.09 -1.90
CA ASN A 97 8.44 -7.25 -1.01
C ASN A 97 8.80 -6.84 0.43
N ARG A 98 9.66 -5.82 0.61
CA ARG A 98 10.00 -5.28 1.93
C ARG A 98 8.76 -4.71 2.63
N ILE A 99 7.92 -3.99 1.90
CA ILE A 99 6.65 -3.46 2.42
C ILE A 99 5.71 -4.59 2.83
N GLN A 100 5.59 -5.67 2.05
CA GLN A 100 4.80 -6.85 2.45
C GLN A 100 5.32 -7.52 3.72
N LYS A 101 6.65 -7.59 3.92
CA LYS A 101 7.23 -8.13 5.15
C LYS A 101 6.82 -7.32 6.39
N LEU A 102 6.63 -6.00 6.28
CA LEU A 102 6.13 -5.17 7.39
C LEU A 102 4.71 -5.56 7.81
N LYS A 103 3.83 -5.83 6.84
CA LYS A 103 2.47 -6.36 7.10
C LYS A 103 2.53 -7.65 7.89
N ASN A 104 3.38 -8.59 7.45
CA ASN A 104 3.49 -9.90 8.07
C ASN A 104 4.08 -9.83 9.49
N ARG A 105 5.06 -8.97 9.75
CA ARG A 105 5.60 -8.72 11.10
C ARG A 105 4.57 -8.12 12.05
N ALA A 106 3.71 -7.22 11.55
CA ALA A 106 2.63 -6.65 12.35
C ALA A 106 1.53 -7.68 12.66
N SER A 107 1.21 -8.56 11.71
CA SER A 107 0.28 -9.68 11.95
C SER A 107 0.86 -10.71 12.93
N TYR A 108 2.09 -11.16 12.72
CA TYR A 108 2.74 -12.15 13.60
C TYR A 108 2.79 -11.72 15.07
N ARG A 109 3.12 -10.45 15.35
CA ARG A 109 3.08 -9.93 16.73
C ARG A 109 1.67 -10.02 17.32
N ARG A 110 0.64 -9.63 16.57
CA ARG A 110 -0.76 -9.73 17.04
C ARG A 110 -1.18 -11.17 17.31
N ASP A 111 -0.80 -12.10 16.43
CA ASP A 111 -1.18 -13.51 16.54
C ASP A 111 -0.47 -14.18 17.75
N LYS A 112 0.80 -13.86 17.99
CA LYS A 112 1.53 -14.32 19.19
C LYS A 112 0.87 -13.84 20.49
N HIS A 113 0.41 -12.59 20.55
CA HIS A 113 -0.25 -12.04 21.75
C HIS A 113 -1.66 -12.59 21.98
N LYS A 114 -2.37 -13.05 20.93
CA LYS A 114 -3.63 -13.79 21.11
C LYS A 114 -3.38 -15.19 21.68
N GLY A 115 -2.38 -15.89 21.16
CA GLY A 115 -2.02 -17.24 21.63
C GLY A 115 -1.35 -17.32 23.01
N SER A 116 -1.03 -16.17 23.64
CA SER A 116 -0.63 -16.11 25.05
C SER A 116 -1.81 -15.85 25.99
N VAL A 117 -2.79 -15.03 25.58
CA VAL A 117 -3.99 -14.74 26.37
C VAL A 117 -4.89 -15.98 26.48
N ASP A 118 -5.02 -16.78 25.42
CA ASP A 118 -5.82 -18.02 25.46
C ASP A 118 -5.20 -19.12 26.34
N ARG A 119 -3.92 -19.01 26.72
CA ARG A 119 -3.22 -20.01 27.55
C ARG A 119 -3.28 -19.74 29.06
N GLU A 120 -3.66 -18.54 29.49
CA GLU A 120 -3.79 -18.20 30.92
C GLU A 120 -5.21 -18.41 31.47
N VAL A 121 -6.20 -18.75 30.63
CA VAL A 121 -7.61 -18.95 31.04
C VAL A 121 -7.91 -20.42 31.42
N TRP A 122 -6.91 -21.31 31.35
CA TRP A 122 -7.05 -22.75 31.67
C TRP A 122 -5.97 -23.24 32.65
N ASN A 123 -5.75 -22.53 33.75
CA ASN A 123 -5.09 -23.06 34.95
C ASN A 123 -5.88 -22.69 36.20
#